data_AF-A0A847F9N0-F1
#
_entry.id   AF-A0A847F9N0-F1
#
_cell.length_a   1.000
_cell.length_b   1.000
_cell.length_c   1.000
_cell.angle_alpha   90.00
_cell.angle_beta   90.00
_cell.angle_gamma   90.00
#
_symmetry.space_group_name_H-M   'P 1'
#
loop_
_entity.id
_entity.type
_entity.pdbx_description
1 polymer ?
#
loop_
_entity_poly.entity_id
_entity_poly.type
_entity_poly.pdbx_seq_one_letter_code
_entity_poly.pdbx_strand_id
1 'polypeptide(L)'
;LPSNLFYGTSIATCIMVLKKSKPENSTLFIDASNEFVKVTNNNKLMQDNMDKIIEAFRTREDSEYFSRLVPNSEIEDQDYNLSVSTYVEQNDTREIIDITRLNAEIEEIVAREQVLRDEIDKIIAEIEAGV
;
A
#
# COMPACT_ATOMS: atom_id res chain seq x y z
N LEU A 1 5.76 -6.52 10.97
CA LEU A 1 6.97 -5.66 10.88
C LEU A 1 7.40 -5.58 9.43
N PRO A 2 8.21 -4.58 9.04
CA PRO A 2 8.73 -4.45 7.68
C PRO A 2 9.45 -5.73 7.23
N SER A 3 9.30 -6.07 5.95
CA SER A 3 10.11 -7.11 5.30
C SER A 3 11.59 -6.66 5.21
N ASN A 4 12.52 -7.58 4.93
CA ASN A 4 13.96 -7.26 4.79
C ASN A 4 14.58 -6.48 5.98
N LEU A 5 14.04 -6.61 7.19
CA LEU A 5 14.55 -5.93 8.38
C LEU A 5 15.82 -6.61 8.93
N PHE A 6 15.93 -7.94 8.76
CA PHE A 6 17.01 -8.75 9.30
C PHE A 6 17.98 -9.20 8.21
N TYR A 7 19.27 -9.28 8.55
CA TYR A 7 20.28 -9.80 7.63
C TYR A 7 20.02 -11.29 7.32
N GLY A 8 20.16 -11.68 6.06
CA GLY A 8 20.09 -13.08 5.63
C GLY A 8 18.70 -13.61 5.32
N THR A 9 17.64 -12.80 5.44
CA THR A 9 16.28 -13.19 5.01
C THR A 9 15.44 -11.98 4.61
N SER A 10 14.57 -12.17 3.61
CA SER A 10 13.64 -11.14 3.14
C SER A 10 12.26 -11.24 3.78
N ILE A 11 12.00 -12.29 4.57
CA ILE A 11 10.68 -12.54 5.14
C ILE A 11 10.26 -11.43 6.11
N ALA A 12 8.97 -11.10 6.10
CA ALA A 12 8.37 -10.30 7.15
C ALA A 12 8.38 -11.08 8.47
N THR A 13 8.51 -10.36 9.57
CA THR A 13 8.52 -10.93 10.91
C THR A 13 7.40 -10.33 11.76
N CYS A 14 6.99 -11.08 12.78
CA CYS A 14 6.08 -10.61 13.80
C CYS A 14 6.73 -10.77 15.18
N ILE A 15 6.34 -9.90 16.12
CA ILE A 15 6.70 -10.00 17.52
C ILE A 15 5.42 -10.25 18.30
N MET A 16 5.38 -11.31 19.08
CA MET A 16 4.26 -11.63 19.94
C MET A 16 4.61 -11.28 21.39
N VAL A 17 3.84 -10.37 21.98
CA VAL A 17 4.00 -9.96 23.38
C VAL A 17 2.92 -10.61 24.20
N LEU A 18 3.32 -11.52 25.10
CA LEU A 18 2.41 -12.25 25.98
C LEU A 18 2.54 -11.75 27.42
N LYS A 19 1.40 -11.44 28.05
CA LYS A 19 1.33 -11.04 29.46
C LYS A 19 0.43 -12.00 30.23
N LYS A 20 0.94 -12.53 31.34
CA LYS A 20 0.15 -13.34 32.28
C LYS A 20 -0.81 -12.43 33.07
N SER A 21 -2.02 -12.93 33.33
CA SER A 21 -3.04 -12.23 34.14
C SER A 21 -3.42 -10.85 33.62
N LYS A 22 -3.86 -10.78 32.35
CA LYS A 22 -4.44 -9.57 31.76
C LYS A 22 -5.91 -9.41 32.22
N PRO A 23 -6.38 -8.18 32.49
CA PRO A 23 -7.77 -7.93 32.90
C PRO A 23 -8.77 -8.17 31.76
N GLU A 24 -8.33 -8.01 30.51
CA GLU A 24 -9.15 -8.15 29.31
C GLU A 24 -8.56 -9.21 28.38
N ASN A 25 -9.43 -9.99 27.73
CA ASN A 25 -9.03 -10.99 26.73
C ASN A 25 -9.15 -10.46 25.30
N SER A 26 -8.47 -9.35 25.03
CA SER A 26 -8.29 -8.78 23.70
C SER A 26 -6.82 -8.90 23.25
N THR A 27 -6.61 -8.88 21.94
CA THR A 27 -5.30 -8.87 21.28
C THR A 27 -5.21 -7.62 20.42
N LEU A 28 -4.14 -6.86 20.61
CA LEU A 28 -3.86 -5.69 19.79
C LEU A 28 -3.01 -6.12 18.60
N PHE A 29 -3.54 -5.95 17.40
CA PHE A 29 -2.80 -6.12 16.15
C PHE A 29 -2.24 -4.77 15.72
N ILE A 30 -0.96 -4.74 15.34
CA ILE A 30 -0.28 -3.53 14.84
C ILE A 30 0.43 -3.87 13.53
N ASP A 31 0.02 -3.22 12.43
CA ASP A 31 0.69 -3.34 11.15
C ASP A 31 1.77 -2.27 10.98
N ALA A 32 2.98 -2.62 11.39
CA ALA A 32 4.17 -1.80 11.19
C ALA A 32 4.88 -2.08 9.86
N SER A 33 4.25 -2.72 8.87
CA SER A 33 4.94 -3.13 7.63
C SER A 33 5.51 -1.96 6.83
N ASN A 34 4.89 -0.79 6.93
CA ASN A 34 5.32 0.45 6.28
C ASN A 34 6.23 1.33 7.14
N GLU A 35 6.51 0.92 8.39
CA GLU A 35 7.33 1.68 9.32
C GLU A 35 8.81 1.37 9.11
N PHE A 36 9.41 1.91 8.03
CA PHE A 36 10.85 1.77 7.79
C PHE A 36 11.39 2.87 6.89
N VAL A 37 12.71 3.05 6.94
CA VAL A 37 13.47 3.74 5.93
C VAL A 37 14.19 2.72 5.07
N LYS A 38 14.03 2.80 3.75
CA LYS A 38 14.74 1.92 2.81
C LYS A 38 16.22 2.29 2.79
N VAL A 39 17.10 1.33 3.14
CA VAL A 39 18.55 1.52 3.10
C VAL A 39 19.20 0.41 2.28
N THR A 40 19.63 0.73 1.06
CA THR A 40 20.24 -0.22 0.13
C THR A 40 19.39 -1.50 0.01
N ASN A 41 19.85 -2.63 0.56
CA ASN A 41 19.18 -3.92 0.45
C ASN A 41 18.21 -4.18 1.61
N ASN A 42 18.41 -3.56 2.78
CA ASN A 42 17.64 -3.84 3.98
C ASN A 42 16.73 -2.66 4.36
N ASN A 43 15.62 -2.96 5.00
CA ASN A 43 14.77 -1.95 5.60
C ASN A 43 15.31 -1.66 7.00
N LYS A 44 15.37 -0.38 7.37
CA LYS A 44 15.85 0.05 8.69
C LYS A 44 14.72 0.69 9.46
N LEU A 45 14.48 0.19 10.67
CA LEU A 45 13.55 0.78 11.63
C LEU A 45 14.27 1.93 12.35
N MET A 46 13.86 3.17 12.09
CA MET A 46 14.43 4.36 12.73
C MET A 46 13.74 4.65 14.07
N GLN A 47 14.32 5.54 14.88
CA GLN A 47 13.78 5.88 16.20
C GLN A 47 12.32 6.33 16.12
N ASP A 48 11.99 7.24 15.20
CA ASP A 48 10.63 7.75 15.02
C ASP A 48 9.62 6.64 14.68
N ASN A 49 10.02 5.66 13.86
CA ASN A 49 9.18 4.49 13.55
C ASN A 49 8.94 3.63 14.79
N MET A 50 9.99 3.40 15.60
CA MET A 50 9.87 2.64 16.85
C MET A 50 8.97 3.36 17.85
N ASP A 51 9.12 4.68 18.00
CA ASP A 51 8.34 5.48 18.94
C ASP A 51 6.86 5.43 18.56
N LYS A 52 6.52 5.49 17.27
CA LYS A 52 5.14 5.32 16.78
C LYS A 52 4.56 3.94 17.12
N ILE A 53 5.33 2.87 16.93
CA ILE A 53 4.89 1.50 17.27
C ILE A 53 4.69 1.35 18.78
N ILE A 54 5.62 1.89 19.57
CA ILE A 54 5.56 1.85 21.05
C ILE A 54 4.36 2.65 21.55
N GLU A 55 4.07 3.80 20.94
CA GLU A 55 2.93 4.62 21.32
C GLU A 55 1.61 3.89 21.06
N ALA A 56 1.42 3.29 19.87
CA ALA A 56 0.23 2.48 19.60
C ALA A 56 0.10 1.28 20.56
N PHE A 57 1.23 0.65 20.94
CA PHE A 57 1.22 -0.40 21.95
C PHE A 57 0.80 0.11 23.34
N ARG A 58 1.16 1.34 23.70
CA ARG A 58 0.82 1.97 24.99
C ARG A 58 -0.64 2.40 25.07
N THR A 59 -1.14 3.05 24.02
CA THR A 59 -2.53 3.54 23.97
C THR A 59 -3.51 2.39 23.83
N ARG A 60 -3.16 1.36 23.06
CA ARG A 60 -4.02 0.20 22.76
C ARG A 60 -5.36 0.58 22.12
N GLU A 61 -5.34 1.62 21.31
CA GLU A 61 -6.50 2.12 20.57
C GLU A 61 -6.48 1.67 19.11
N ASP A 62 -7.65 1.70 18.49
CA ASP A 62 -7.79 1.47 17.06
C ASP A 62 -7.23 2.68 16.29
N SER A 63 -6.43 2.41 15.27
CA SER A 63 -5.85 3.41 14.39
C SER A 63 -6.00 2.95 12.96
N GLU A 64 -6.61 3.80 12.13
CA GLU A 64 -6.88 3.51 10.74
C GLU A 64 -5.60 3.07 10.02
N TYR A 65 -5.68 1.91 9.36
CA TYR A 65 -4.58 1.26 8.66
C TYR A 65 -3.34 0.89 9.48
N PHE A 66 -3.38 1.00 10.81
CA PHE A 66 -2.20 0.81 11.65
C PHE A 66 -2.41 -0.14 12.83
N SER A 67 -3.50 -0.01 13.58
CA SER A 67 -3.75 -0.89 14.73
C SER A 67 -5.23 -1.18 14.93
N ARG A 68 -5.51 -2.38 15.46
CA ARG A 68 -6.86 -2.77 15.84
C ARG A 68 -6.84 -3.65 17.09
N LEU A 69 -7.69 -3.31 18.06
CA LEU A 69 -7.91 -4.08 19.26
C LEU A 69 -9.05 -5.08 19.03
N VAL A 70 -8.69 -6.35 18.94
CA VAL A 70 -9.62 -7.41 18.54
C VAL A 70 -9.95 -8.29 19.75
N PRO A 71 -11.25 -8.53 20.05
CA PRO A 71 -11.65 -9.47 21.09
C PRO A 71 -11.32 -10.91 20.68
N ASN A 72 -11.05 -11.78 21.66
CA ASN A 72 -10.69 -13.17 21.36
C ASN A 72 -11.78 -13.96 20.60
N SER A 73 -13.06 -13.56 20.74
CA SER A 73 -14.16 -14.18 19.99
C SER A 73 -14.03 -13.98 18.48
N GLU A 74 -13.64 -12.77 18.03
CA GLU A 74 -13.44 -12.51 16.61
C GLU A 74 -12.24 -13.29 16.05
N ILE A 75 -11.22 -13.55 16.87
CA ILE A 75 -10.08 -14.39 16.50
C ILE A 75 -10.50 -15.86 16.35
N GLU A 76 -11.40 -16.33 17.22
CA GLU A 76 -11.98 -17.67 17.14
C GLU A 76 -12.82 -17.85 15.86
N ASP A 77 -13.61 -16.83 15.50
CA ASP A 77 -14.38 -16.81 14.24
C ASP A 77 -13.48 -16.84 12.98
N GLN A 78 -12.21 -16.45 13.11
CA GLN A 78 -11.19 -16.49 12.06
C GLN A 78 -10.27 -17.72 12.16
N ASP A 79 -10.73 -18.81 12.79
CA ASP A 79 -9.97 -20.07 12.98
C ASP A 79 -8.61 -19.86 13.68
N TYR A 80 -8.54 -18.91 14.60
CA TYR A 80 -7.32 -18.50 15.30
C TYR A 80 -6.20 -17.99 14.38
N ASN A 81 -6.55 -17.45 13.21
CA ASN A 81 -5.60 -16.79 12.34
C ASN A 81 -5.08 -15.50 13.00
N LEU A 82 -3.78 -15.42 13.25
CA LEU A 82 -3.13 -14.25 13.87
C LEU A 82 -2.39 -13.35 12.86
N SER A 83 -2.69 -13.52 11.57
CA SER A 83 -2.17 -12.64 10.52
C SER A 83 -2.70 -11.23 10.73
N VAL A 84 -1.79 -10.24 10.83
CA VAL A 84 -2.18 -8.83 11.03
C VAL A 84 -3.09 -8.30 9.92
N SER A 85 -2.88 -8.77 8.69
CA SER A 85 -3.67 -8.39 7.51
C SER A 85 -5.13 -8.84 7.56
N THR A 86 -5.48 -9.77 8.45
CA THR A 86 -6.88 -10.19 8.67
C THR A 86 -7.65 -9.12 9.43
N TYR A 87 -6.97 -8.33 10.27
CA TYR A 87 -7.62 -7.43 11.22
C TYR A 87 -7.33 -5.96 10.97
N VAL A 88 -6.17 -5.63 10.40
CA VAL A 88 -5.77 -4.27 10.07
C VAL A 88 -5.86 -4.11 8.56
N GLU A 89 -6.75 -3.22 8.12
CA GLU A 89 -6.88 -2.86 6.72
C GLU A 89 -5.60 -2.17 6.24
N GLN A 90 -5.16 -2.43 5.01
CA GLN A 90 -4.00 -1.74 4.46
C GLN A 90 -4.43 -0.46 3.76
N ASN A 91 -3.67 0.61 3.96
CA ASN A 91 -3.90 1.86 3.26
C ASN A 91 -3.72 1.64 1.75
N ASP A 92 -4.78 1.87 0.99
CA ASP A 92 -4.75 1.81 -0.47
C ASP A 92 -4.11 3.08 -1.03
N THR A 93 -2.80 3.00 -1.31
CA THR A 93 -2.02 4.11 -1.85
C THR A 93 -2.10 4.23 -3.38
N ARG A 94 -2.99 3.45 -4.03
CA ARG A 94 -3.20 3.62 -5.47
C ARG A 94 -3.74 5.03 -5.72
N GLU A 95 -3.05 5.79 -6.57
CA GLU A 95 -3.61 7.03 -7.07
C GLU A 95 -4.96 6.74 -7.69
N ILE A 96 -5.99 7.47 -7.26
CA ILE A 96 -7.29 7.44 -7.91
C ILE A 96 -7.07 8.06 -9.29
N ILE A 97 -6.84 7.20 -10.28
CA ILE A 97 -6.75 7.64 -11.67
C ILE A 97 -8.13 8.20 -12.03
N ASP A 98 -8.19 9.50 -12.28
CA ASP A 98 -9.40 10.12 -12.81
C ASP A 98 -9.61 9.61 -14.25
N ILE A 99 -10.44 8.58 -14.35
CA ILE A 99 -10.81 7.94 -15.61
C ILE A 99 -11.44 8.95 -16.57
N THR A 100 -12.15 9.97 -16.06
CA THR A 100 -12.76 11.01 -16.87
C THR A 100 -11.70 11.88 -17.51
N ARG A 101 -10.71 12.33 -16.72
CA ARG A 101 -9.56 13.09 -17.23
C ARG A 101 -8.75 12.30 -18.24
N LEU A 102 -8.48 11.02 -17.95
CA LEU A 102 -7.73 10.15 -18.84
C LEU A 102 -8.46 9.94 -20.18
N ASN A 103 -9.77 9.74 -20.15
CA ASN A 103 -10.55 9.62 -21.38
C ASN A 103 -10.56 10.91 -22.20
N ALA A 104 -10.63 12.08 -21.54
CA ALA A 104 -10.55 13.37 -22.23
C ALA A 104 -9.18 13.57 -22.90
N GLU A 105 -8.09 13.20 -22.23
CA GLU A 105 -6.74 13.22 -22.81
C GLU A 105 -6.63 12.27 -24.01
N ILE A 106 -7.22 11.07 -23.94
CA ILE A 106 -7.26 10.12 -25.06
C ILE A 106 -8.00 10.72 -26.26
N GLU A 107 -9.18 11.32 -26.05
CA GLU A 107 -9.95 11.95 -27.12
C GLU A 107 -9.17 13.09 -27.79
N GLU A 108 -8.46 13.92 -27.02
CA GLU A 108 -7.63 15.00 -27.55
C GLU A 108 -6.47 14.45 -28.40
N ILE A 109 -5.78 13.42 -27.90
CA ILE A 109 -4.67 12.77 -28.62
C ILE A 109 -5.15 12.19 -29.95
N VAL A 110 -6.30 11.50 -29.96
CA VAL A 110 -6.88 10.90 -31.17
C VAL A 110 -7.29 11.97 -32.17
N ALA A 111 -7.91 13.08 -31.72
CA ALA A 111 -8.26 14.19 -32.60
C ALA A 111 -7.02 14.79 -33.27
N ARG A 112 -5.93 14.97 -32.50
CA ARG A 112 -4.66 15.46 -33.02
C ARG A 112 -4.01 14.50 -34.00
N GLU A 113 -4.09 13.18 -33.74
CA GLU A 113 -3.61 12.16 -34.68
C GLU A 113 -4.34 12.26 -36.02
N GLN A 114 -5.67 12.45 -36.02
CA GLN A 114 -6.45 12.55 -37.25
C GLN A 114 -6.04 13.77 -38.08
N VAL A 115 -5.84 14.93 -37.44
CA VAL A 115 -5.37 16.14 -38.14
C VAL A 115 -4.02 15.89 -38.81
N LEU A 116 -3.08 15.26 -38.10
CA LEU A 116 -1.76 14.94 -38.65
C LEU A 116 -1.84 13.94 -39.81
N ARG A 117 -2.75 12.96 -39.74
CA ARG A 117 -3.00 12.02 -40.85
C ARG A 117 -3.54 12.73 -42.08
N ASP A 118 -4.51 13.62 -41.91
CA ASP A 118 -5.09 14.39 -43.02
C ASP A 118 -4.03 15.30 -43.68
N GLU A 119 -3.10 15.87 -42.90
CA GLU A 119 -1.97 16.63 -43.44
C GLU A 119 -0.99 15.75 -44.23
N ILE A 120 -0.68 14.54 -43.73
CA ILE A 120 0.16 13.57 -44.44
C ILE A 120 -0.50 13.16 -45.77
N ASP A 121 -1.79 12.85 -45.76
CA ASP A 121 -2.53 12.42 -46.96
C ASP A 121 -2.55 13.52 -48.05
N LYS A 122 -2.64 14.80 -47.65
CA LYS A 122 -2.51 15.92 -48.58
C LYS A 122 -1.13 15.97 -49.24
N ILE A 123 -0.06 15.79 -48.46
CA ILE A 123 1.31 15.76 -48.98
C ILE A 123 1.50 14.58 -49.93
N ILE A 124 0.96 13.41 -49.59
CA ILE A 124 1.01 12.23 -50.46
C ILE A 124 0.28 12.50 -51.79
N ALA A 125 -0.92 13.07 -51.75
CA ALA A 125 -1.69 13.40 -52.95
C ALA A 125 -0.97 14.43 -53.85
N GLU A 126 -0.29 15.42 -53.28
CA GLU A 126 0.54 16.37 -54.04
C GLU A 126 1.73 15.69 -54.72
N ILE A 127 2.37 14.72 -54.06
CA ILE A 127 3.48 13.95 -54.62
C ILE A 127 2.99 13.02 -55.74
N GLU A 128 1.87 12.34 -55.56
CA GLU A 128 1.29 11.43 -56.57
C GLU A 128 0.79 12.18 -57.81
N ALA A 129 0.28 13.41 -57.66
CA ALA A 129 -0.16 14.25 -58.77
C ALA A 129 0.98 14.93 -59.54
N GLY A 130 2.21 14.93 -59.00
CA GLY A 130 3.39 15.59 -59.55
C GLY A 130 4.31 14.70 -60.40
N VAL A 131 3.90 13.46 -60.73
CA VAL A 131 4.64 12.50 -61.58
C VAL A 131 3.94 12.29 -62.93
#